data_AF-A0AAV2PRM6-F1
#
_entry.id   AF-A0AAV2PRM6-F1
#
_cell.length_a   1.000
_cell.length_b   1.000
_cell.length_c   1.000
_cell.angle_alpha   90.00
_cell.angle_beta   90.00
_cell.angle_gamma   90.00
#
_symmetry.space_group_name_H-M   'P 1'
#
loop_
_entity.id
_entity.type
_entity.pdbx_description
1 polymer ?
#
loop_
_entity_poly.entity_id
_entity_poly.type
_entity_poly.pdbx_seq_one_letter_code
_entity_poly.pdbx_strand_id
1 'polypeptide(L)'
;MWSPWINTLFLTSLIHISFGKPTVKKISNNNLHKRSGENAVRVGDMVLEEDLLQWLHGVNGSALNRKIIRLRLWPINGGVPTVPYVLDDSVFWYQDVIQQAINHWNNHTCLNFRQKEKSDSHYIRIIKSDGCWSHVGRKPDVGGQEVSIGEGCQKV
;
A
#
# COMPACT_ATOMS: atom_id res chain seq x y z
N MET A 1 -36.47 -66.09 -8.42
CA MET A 1 -37.35 -65.68 -7.31
C MET A 1 -36.52 -64.82 -6.37
N TRP A 2 -36.77 -63.51 -6.36
CA TRP A 2 -36.56 -62.53 -5.28
C TRP A 2 -35.15 -62.35 -4.64
N SER A 3 -34.52 -61.19 -4.93
CA SER A 3 -33.60 -60.47 -4.01
C SER A 3 -34.31 -60.16 -2.68
N PRO A 4 -33.62 -60.04 -1.52
CA PRO A 4 -32.99 -58.76 -1.11
C PRO A 4 -31.76 -58.96 -0.16
N TRP A 5 -30.73 -58.13 0.00
CA TRP A 5 -30.64 -56.70 0.27
C TRP A 5 -29.21 -56.21 -0.02
N ILE A 6 -29.13 -55.05 -0.66
CA ILE A 6 -27.95 -54.20 -0.83
C ILE A 6 -27.61 -53.56 0.52
N ASN A 7 -26.38 -53.67 0.97
CA ASN A 7 -25.85 -52.87 2.08
C ASN A 7 -24.41 -52.45 1.80
N THR A 8 -24.23 -51.43 0.97
CA THR A 8 -23.15 -50.44 1.19
C THR A 8 -23.53 -49.13 0.50
N LEU A 9 -24.35 -48.33 1.18
CA LEU A 9 -24.52 -46.91 0.86
C LEU A 9 -23.24 -46.19 1.30
N PHE A 10 -22.24 -46.14 0.43
CA PHE A 10 -21.26 -45.05 0.50
C PHE A 10 -21.95 -43.79 -0.05
N LEU A 11 -22.64 -43.09 0.85
CA LEU A 11 -22.98 -41.68 0.67
C LEU A 11 -21.67 -40.89 0.65
N THR A 12 -21.02 -40.80 -0.51
CA THR A 12 -20.12 -39.67 -0.75
C THR A 12 -21.02 -38.46 -0.93
N SER A 13 -21.32 -37.83 0.21
CA SER A 13 -21.79 -36.45 0.24
C SER A 13 -20.72 -35.62 -0.47
N LEU A 14 -20.91 -35.40 -1.78
CA LEU A 14 -20.28 -34.32 -2.49
C LEU A 14 -20.90 -33.04 -1.93
N ILE A 15 -20.41 -32.62 -0.77
CA ILE A 15 -20.56 -31.25 -0.31
C ILE A 15 -19.78 -30.43 -1.33
N HIS A 16 -20.50 -29.96 -2.34
CA HIS A 16 -20.04 -28.89 -3.20
C HIS A 16 -19.91 -27.67 -2.29
N ILE A 17 -18.72 -27.48 -1.69
CA ILE A 17 -18.36 -26.22 -1.08
C ILE A 17 -18.28 -25.24 -2.25
N SER A 18 -19.43 -24.64 -2.59
CA SER A 18 -19.45 -23.40 -3.31
C SER A 18 -18.71 -22.41 -2.42
N PHE A 19 -17.46 -22.12 -2.75
CA PHE A 19 -16.81 -20.92 -2.25
C PHE A 19 -17.66 -19.75 -2.74
N GLY A 20 -18.57 -19.31 -1.89
CA GLY A 20 -19.36 -18.10 -2.13
C GLY A 20 -18.38 -17.00 -2.51
N LYS A 21 -18.58 -16.39 -3.68
CA LYS A 21 -17.80 -15.23 -4.10
C LYS A 21 -17.83 -14.23 -2.94
N PRO A 22 -16.68 -13.73 -2.47
CA PRO A 22 -16.67 -12.76 -1.39
C PRO A 22 -17.48 -11.54 -1.86
N THR A 23 -18.62 -11.32 -1.22
CA THR A 23 -19.40 -10.11 -1.43
C THR A 23 -18.69 -9.00 -0.67
N VAL A 24 -17.99 -8.14 -1.40
CA VAL A 24 -17.47 -6.89 -0.84
C VAL A 24 -18.68 -6.06 -0.43
N LYS A 25 -18.95 -6.00 0.88
CA LYS A 25 -19.92 -5.06 1.43
C LYS A 25 -19.39 -3.66 1.16
N LYS A 26 -20.12 -2.86 0.36
CA LYS A 26 -19.90 -1.41 0.26
C LYS A 26 -19.91 -0.85 1.67
N ILE A 27 -18.76 -0.38 2.14
CA ILE A 27 -18.69 0.42 3.37
C ILE A 27 -19.41 1.74 3.04
N SER A 28 -20.46 2.02 3.79
CA SER A 28 -21.18 3.29 3.74
C SER A 28 -20.22 4.40 4.21
N ASN A 29 -19.93 5.34 3.32
CA ASN A 29 -19.02 6.45 3.57
C ASN A 29 -19.65 7.45 4.53
N ASN A 30 -19.34 7.36 5.83
CA ASN A 30 -19.55 8.47 6.78
C ASN A 30 -18.32 8.75 7.67
N ASN A 31 -17.18 8.07 7.46
CA ASN A 31 -15.95 8.27 8.25
C ASN A 31 -14.70 8.63 7.41
N LEU A 32 -14.86 8.99 6.13
CA LEU A 32 -13.73 9.40 5.28
C LEU A 32 -13.52 10.91 5.42
N HIS A 33 -12.48 11.32 6.15
CA HIS A 33 -12.13 12.73 6.27
C HIS A 33 -11.45 13.18 4.97
N LYS A 34 -12.24 13.66 4.01
CA LYS A 34 -11.72 14.29 2.78
C LYS A 34 -11.31 15.72 3.12
N ARG A 35 -10.02 16.09 2.93
CA ARG A 35 -9.62 17.50 2.97
C ARG A 35 -10.19 18.20 1.73
N SER A 36 -10.77 19.38 1.93
CA SER A 36 -11.38 20.17 0.85
C SER A 36 -10.37 20.40 -0.28
N GLY A 37 -10.69 19.93 -1.49
CA GLY A 37 -9.87 20.11 -2.69
C GLY A 37 -8.91 18.96 -3.06
N GLU A 38 -8.77 17.93 -2.23
CA GLU A 38 -7.88 16.79 -2.52
C GLU A 38 -8.62 15.56 -3.05
N ASN A 39 -8.07 14.90 -4.08
CA ASN A 39 -8.51 13.60 -4.61
C ASN A 39 -7.95 12.42 -3.77
N ALA A 40 -7.76 12.65 -2.47
CA ALA A 40 -7.15 11.68 -1.57
C ALA A 40 -8.00 11.50 -0.30
N VAL A 41 -7.99 10.29 0.23
CA VAL A 41 -8.67 9.88 1.45
C VAL A 41 -7.65 9.44 2.47
N ARG A 42 -7.75 9.99 3.68
CA ARG A 42 -6.91 9.59 4.80
C ARG A 42 -7.60 8.51 5.65
N VAL A 43 -6.95 7.37 5.79
CA VAL A 43 -7.36 6.26 6.65
C VAL A 43 -6.27 6.07 7.70
N GLY A 44 -6.42 6.71 8.86
CA GLY A 44 -5.40 6.71 9.92
C GLY A 44 -4.11 7.42 9.47
N ASP A 45 -3.05 6.63 9.35
CA ASP A 45 -1.70 7.02 8.89
C ASP A 45 -1.48 6.78 7.38
N MET A 46 -2.46 6.25 6.67
CA MET A 46 -2.39 6.04 5.23
C MET A 46 -3.17 7.11 4.46
N VAL A 47 -2.57 7.60 3.38
CA VAL A 47 -3.22 8.48 2.41
C VAL A 47 -3.40 7.73 1.08
N LEU A 48 -4.67 7.55 0.69
CA LEU A 48 -5.09 6.78 -0.47
C LEU A 48 -5.61 7.72 -1.55
N GLU A 49 -5.03 7.65 -2.75
CA GLU A 49 -5.55 8.37 -3.93
C GLU A 49 -6.82 7.69 -4.47
N GLU A 50 -7.68 8.45 -5.13
CA GLU A 50 -8.98 7.97 -5.64
C GLU A 50 -8.89 6.74 -6.56
N ASP A 51 -7.91 6.70 -7.45
CA ASP A 51 -7.68 5.56 -8.36
C ASP A 51 -7.28 4.28 -7.60
N LEU A 52 -6.53 4.43 -6.50
CA LEU A 52 -6.19 3.34 -5.60
C LEU A 52 -7.42 2.88 -4.79
N LEU A 53 -8.28 3.80 -4.36
CA LEU A 53 -9.55 3.46 -3.71
C LEU A 53 -10.46 2.68 -4.64
N GLN A 54 -10.60 3.14 -5.89
CA GLN A 54 -11.40 2.45 -6.89
C GLN A 54 -10.91 1.01 -7.12
N TRP A 55 -9.59 0.79 -7.07
CA TRP A 55 -9.00 -0.54 -7.08
C TRP A 55 -9.40 -1.38 -5.85
N LEU A 56 -9.26 -0.82 -4.64
CA LEU A 56 -9.65 -1.51 -3.40
C LEU A 56 -11.14 -1.90 -3.38
N HIS A 57 -11.99 -1.08 -3.99
CA HIS A 57 -13.42 -1.35 -4.11
C HIS A 57 -13.77 -2.41 -5.17
N GLY A 58 -12.78 -2.96 -5.89
CA GLY A 58 -12.96 -4.10 -6.79
C GLY A 58 -13.83 -3.82 -8.01
N VAL A 59 -13.94 -2.55 -8.42
CA VAL A 59 -14.92 -2.11 -9.42
C VAL A 59 -14.56 -2.56 -10.84
N ASN A 60 -13.31 -2.98 -11.10
CA ASN A 60 -12.86 -3.52 -12.40
C ASN A 60 -11.94 -4.75 -12.24
N GLY A 61 -12.20 -5.81 -13.02
CA GLY A 61 -11.59 -7.12 -12.89
C GLY A 61 -10.06 -7.19 -13.13
N SER A 62 -9.42 -8.04 -12.31
CA SER A 62 -8.09 -8.67 -12.32
C SER A 62 -6.93 -8.24 -13.25
N ALA A 63 -7.15 -7.79 -14.49
CA ALA A 63 -6.08 -7.38 -15.41
C ALA A 63 -5.65 -5.92 -15.21
N LEU A 64 -6.60 -5.00 -15.02
CA LEU A 64 -6.33 -3.60 -14.67
C LEU A 64 -5.60 -3.51 -13.32
N ASN A 65 -5.92 -4.45 -12.43
CA ASN A 65 -5.44 -4.54 -11.06
C ASN A 65 -3.93 -4.75 -10.98
N ARG A 66 -3.36 -5.59 -11.85
CA ARG A 66 -1.90 -5.80 -11.88
C ARG A 66 -1.14 -4.61 -12.45
N LYS A 67 -1.73 -3.89 -13.40
CA LYS A 67 -1.12 -2.69 -13.99
C LYS A 67 -1.01 -1.56 -12.96
N ILE A 68 -2.10 -1.28 -12.23
CA ILE A 68 -2.13 -0.25 -11.20
C ILE A 68 -1.13 -0.57 -10.09
N ILE A 69 -1.10 -1.80 -9.57
CA ILE A 69 -0.13 -2.22 -8.55
C ILE A 69 1.31 -1.94 -9.03
N ARG A 70 1.66 -2.34 -10.25
CA ARG A 70 3.02 -2.12 -10.79
C ARG A 70 3.38 -0.65 -10.90
N LEU A 71 2.44 0.22 -11.25
CA LEU A 71 2.68 1.66 -11.33
C LEU A 71 2.96 2.29 -9.95
N ARG A 72 2.40 1.69 -8.90
CA ARG A 72 2.57 2.06 -7.49
C ARG A 72 3.80 1.46 -6.83
N LEU A 73 4.54 0.58 -7.51
CA LEU A 73 5.82 0.08 -7.00
C LEU A 73 6.95 1.06 -7.35
N TRP A 74 7.98 1.09 -6.50
CA TRP A 74 9.21 1.79 -6.81
C TRP A 74 9.98 1.08 -7.93
N PRO A 75 10.51 1.80 -8.93
CA PRO A 75 11.23 1.19 -10.04
C PRO A 75 12.45 0.41 -9.58
N ILE A 76 12.73 -0.67 -10.31
CA ILE A 76 13.92 -1.48 -10.12
C ILE A 76 15.07 -0.85 -10.93
N ASN A 77 16.11 -0.42 -10.25
CA ASN A 77 17.33 0.12 -10.86
C ASN A 77 18.50 -0.80 -10.48
N GLY A 78 19.21 -1.33 -11.48
CA GLY A 78 20.32 -2.26 -11.22
C GLY A 78 19.89 -3.58 -10.54
N GLY A 79 18.63 -3.99 -10.69
CA GLY A 79 18.10 -5.23 -10.10
C GLY A 79 17.46 -5.08 -8.72
N VAL A 80 17.50 -3.90 -8.09
CA VAL A 80 16.88 -3.63 -6.78
C VAL A 80 15.86 -2.49 -6.83
N PRO A 81 14.72 -2.57 -6.13
CA PRO A 81 13.80 -1.44 -5.99
C PRO A 81 14.49 -0.28 -5.29
N THR A 82 14.57 0.88 -5.95
CA THR A 82 15.25 2.06 -5.42
C THR A 82 14.26 3.15 -5.04
N VAL A 83 14.42 3.69 -3.83
CA VAL A 83 13.58 4.74 -3.26
C VAL A 83 14.46 5.97 -3.01
N PRO A 84 14.50 6.94 -3.94
CA PRO A 84 15.18 8.19 -3.71
C PRO A 84 14.44 8.98 -2.62
N TYR A 85 15.17 9.59 -1.69
CA TYR A 85 14.59 10.45 -0.67
C TYR A 85 15.37 11.76 -0.49
N VAL A 86 14.68 12.76 0.04
CA VAL A 86 15.27 13.99 0.56
C VAL A 86 14.68 14.28 1.94
N LEU A 87 15.48 14.92 2.78
CA LEU A 87 15.04 15.45 4.07
C LEU A 87 14.73 16.93 3.88
N ASP A 88 13.53 17.33 4.26
CA ASP A 88 13.17 18.74 4.33
C ASP A 88 13.78 19.37 5.59
N ASP A 89 14.02 20.68 5.56
CA ASP A 89 14.58 21.41 6.71
C ASP A 89 13.71 21.26 7.96
N SER A 90 12.39 21.04 7.81
CA SER A 90 11.46 20.80 8.91
C SER A 90 11.78 19.57 9.77
N VAL A 91 12.52 18.58 9.23
CA VAL A 91 12.95 17.39 9.98
C VAL A 91 14.39 17.46 10.49
N PHE A 92 15.02 18.64 10.50
CA PHE A 92 16.40 18.82 10.96
C PHE A 92 16.69 18.12 12.31
N TRP A 93 15.78 18.24 13.28
CA TRP A 93 15.92 17.61 14.60
C TRP A 93 15.64 16.10 14.64
N TYR A 94 15.13 15.52 13.55
CA TYR A 94 14.79 14.11 13.44
C TYR A 94 15.70 13.36 12.45
N GLN A 95 16.75 14.01 11.92
CA GLN A 95 17.62 13.41 10.91
C GLN A 95 18.25 12.10 11.37
N ASP A 96 18.75 12.05 12.61
CA ASP A 96 19.42 10.86 13.14
C ASP A 96 18.49 9.64 13.22
N VAL A 97 17.24 9.84 13.67
CA VAL A 97 16.26 8.75 13.80
C VAL A 97 15.78 8.29 12.42
N ILE A 98 15.59 9.23 11.49
CA ILE A 98 15.21 8.94 10.11
C ILE A 98 16.33 8.15 9.43
N GLN A 99 17.59 8.56 9.62
CA GLN A 99 18.75 7.88 9.03
C GLN A 99 18.92 6.47 9.61
N GLN A 100 18.67 6.28 10.91
CA GLN A 100 18.66 4.95 11.52
C GLN A 100 17.59 4.04 10.90
N ALA A 101 16.37 4.55 10.72
CA ALA A 101 15.30 3.79 10.07
C ALA A 101 15.64 3.43 8.61
N ILE A 102 16.21 4.37 7.86
CA ILE A 102 16.66 4.14 6.48
C ILE A 102 17.75 3.07 6.42
N ASN A 103 18.74 3.15 7.32
CA ASN A 103 19.80 2.15 7.41
C ASN A 103 19.25 0.78 7.79
N HIS A 104 18.25 0.72 8.68
CA HIS A 104 17.58 -0.53 9.02
C HIS A 104 16.98 -1.20 7.77
N TRP A 105 16.22 -0.46 6.95
CA TRP A 105 15.64 -1.01 5.71
C TRP A 105 16.70 -1.47 4.71
N ASN A 106 17.73 -0.64 4.49
CA ASN A 106 18.82 -0.96 3.57
C ASN A 106 19.59 -2.23 3.99
N ASN A 107 19.75 -2.46 5.28
CA ASN A 107 20.52 -3.60 5.80
C ASN A 107 19.72 -4.90 5.89
N HIS A 108 18.39 -4.82 6.01
CA HIS A 108 17.53 -5.98 6.29
C HIS A 108 16.59 -6.36 5.14
N THR A 109 16.56 -5.60 4.05
CA THR A 109 15.71 -5.88 2.89
C THR A 109 16.45 -5.65 1.58
N CYS A 110 15.82 -6.01 0.46
CA CYS A 110 16.35 -5.70 -0.88
C CYS A 110 16.02 -4.27 -1.36
N LEU A 111 15.40 -3.44 -0.51
CA LEU A 111 15.12 -2.05 -0.84
C LEU A 111 16.41 -1.22 -0.77
N ASN A 112 16.57 -0.31 -1.73
CA ASN A 112 17.68 0.63 -1.76
C ASN A 112 17.17 2.06 -1.56
N PHE A 113 17.18 2.53 -0.33
CA PHE A 113 16.96 3.93 0.00
C PHE A 113 18.26 4.72 -0.18
N ARG A 114 18.22 5.74 -1.04
CA ARG A 114 19.37 6.63 -1.28
C ARG A 114 18.95 8.09 -1.39
N GLN A 115 19.89 9.00 -1.19
CA GLN A 115 19.68 10.42 -1.43
C GLN A 115 19.25 10.65 -2.89
N LYS A 116 18.33 11.60 -3.07
CA LYS A 116 17.82 11.99 -4.39
C LYS A 116 18.91 12.64 -5.23
N GLU A 117 19.00 12.22 -6.49
CA GLU A 117 19.84 12.80 -7.53
C GLU A 117 19.02 13.70 -8.46
N LYS A 118 19.70 14.50 -9.30
CA LYS A 118 19.02 15.38 -10.27
C LYS A 118 18.21 14.61 -11.32
N SER A 119 18.64 13.38 -11.64
CA SER A 119 17.99 12.46 -12.57
C SER A 119 16.69 11.83 -12.03
N ASP A 120 16.46 11.90 -10.71
CA ASP A 120 15.26 11.32 -10.12
C ASP A 120 14.04 12.20 -10.35
N SER A 121 13.14 11.71 -11.20
CA SER A 121 11.83 12.31 -11.39
C SER A 121 10.90 12.05 -10.21
N HIS A 122 11.02 10.89 -9.53
CA HIS A 122 10.15 10.50 -8.42
C HIS A 122 10.97 10.21 -7.15
N TYR A 123 10.50 10.72 -6.01
CA TYR A 123 11.22 10.60 -4.75
C TYR A 123 10.29 10.86 -3.56
N ILE A 124 10.74 10.46 -2.37
CA ILE A 124 10.08 10.78 -1.10
C ILE A 124 10.68 12.06 -0.53
N ARG A 125 9.85 13.01 -0.13
CA ARG A 125 10.22 14.19 0.66
C ARG A 125 9.75 13.97 2.08
N ILE A 126 10.69 13.74 3.01
CA ILE A 126 10.37 13.51 4.41
C ILE A 126 10.25 14.87 5.10
N ILE A 127 9.09 15.14 5.69
CA ILE A 127 8.74 16.43 6.29
C ILE A 127 8.26 16.25 7.73
N LYS A 128 8.31 17.33 8.51
CA LYS A 128 7.58 17.43 9.78
C LYS A 128 6.25 18.14 9.52
N SER A 129 5.16 17.38 9.54
CA SER A 129 3.79 17.89 9.49
C SER A 129 2.97 17.35 10.66
N ASP A 130 1.67 17.61 10.66
CA ASP A 130 0.77 17.15 11.71
C ASP A 130 0.55 15.63 11.61
N GLY A 131 1.07 14.92 12.62
CA GLY A 131 0.95 13.47 12.78
C GLY A 131 1.83 12.65 11.83
N CYS A 132 1.71 11.33 11.95
CA CYS A 132 2.45 10.37 11.13
C CYS A 132 1.57 9.95 9.95
N TRP A 133 2.06 10.10 8.72
CA TRP A 133 1.33 9.60 7.56
C TRP A 133 2.21 9.44 6.32
N SER A 134 1.77 8.57 5.41
CA SER A 134 2.37 8.42 4.09
C SER A 134 1.33 8.04 3.03
N HIS A 135 1.65 8.32 1.77
CA HIS A 135 0.92 7.73 0.65
C HIS A 135 1.22 6.24 0.51
N VAL A 136 0.23 5.46 0.11
CA VAL A 136 0.44 4.03 -0.18
C VAL A 136 1.05 3.85 -1.57
N GLY A 137 2.30 3.40 -1.58
CA GLY A 137 3.10 3.17 -2.79
C GLY A 137 3.65 4.47 -3.40
N ARG A 138 4.29 4.31 -4.56
CA ARG A 138 4.80 5.41 -5.39
C ARG A 138 3.63 6.11 -6.06
N LYS A 139 3.63 7.45 -6.06
CA LYS A 139 2.71 8.25 -6.87
C LYS A 139 3.29 8.43 -8.27
N PRO A 140 2.67 7.85 -9.33
CA PRO A 140 3.22 7.95 -10.69
C PRO A 140 3.03 9.35 -11.30
N ASP A 141 2.07 10.13 -10.81
CA ASP A 141 1.67 11.40 -11.43
C ASP A 141 2.33 12.64 -10.81
N VAL A 142 3.13 12.46 -9.75
CA VAL A 142 3.86 13.56 -9.08
C VAL A 142 5.32 13.20 -8.95
N GLY A 143 6.19 14.21 -8.93
CA GLY A 143 7.61 13.99 -8.70
C GLY A 143 7.91 13.65 -7.24
N GLY A 144 7.94 14.67 -6.38
CA GLY A 144 8.09 14.47 -4.94
C GLY A 144 6.76 14.08 -4.29
N GLN A 145 6.75 12.99 -3.52
CA GLN A 145 5.64 12.64 -2.62
C GLN A 145 6.06 12.82 -1.16
N GLU A 146 5.15 13.34 -0.34
CA GLU A 146 5.45 13.63 1.05
C GLU A 146 5.22 12.43 1.96
N VAL A 147 6.08 12.34 2.98
CA VAL A 147 5.91 11.46 4.14
C VAL A 147 6.11 12.31 5.38
N SER A 148 5.13 12.31 6.28
CA SER A 148 5.18 13.09 7.51
C SER A 148 5.69 12.26 8.68
N ILE A 149 6.79 12.74 9.26
CA ILE A 149 7.29 12.34 10.58
C ILE A 149 7.06 13.52 11.51
N GLY A 150 5.82 13.61 11.99
CA GLY A 150 5.39 14.64 12.92
C GLY A 150 5.84 14.41 14.36
N GLU A 151 5.40 15.29 15.25
CA GLU A 151 5.67 15.15 16.69
C GLU A 151 5.09 13.83 17.23
N GLY A 152 5.91 13.08 17.96
CA GLY A 152 5.58 11.76 18.50
C GLY A 152 5.88 10.59 17.56
N CYS A 153 6.21 10.83 16.30
CA CYS A 153 6.51 9.80 15.28
C CYS A 153 8.00 9.41 15.26
N GLN A 154 8.88 10.20 15.88
CA GLN A 154 10.34 10.10 15.81
C GLN A 154 10.93 8.95 16.66
N LYS A 155 10.59 7.70 16.35
CA LYS A 155 11.04 6.50 17.10
C LYS A 155 11.48 5.38 16.14
N VAL A 156 12.55 4.65 16.48
CA VAL A 156 12.97 3.39 15.84
C VAL A 156 12.82 2.25 16.83
#